data_AF-K9Z5X9-F1
#
_entry.id   AF-K9Z5X9-F1
#
_cell.length_a   1.000
_cell.length_b   1.000
_cell.length_c   1.000
_cell.angle_alpha   90.00
_cell.angle_beta   90.00
_cell.angle_gamma   90.00
#
_symmetry.space_group_name_H-M   'P 1'
#
loop_
_entity.id
_entity.type
_entity.pdbx_description
1 polymer ?
#
loop_
_entity_poly.entity_id
_entity_poly.type
_entity_poly.pdbx_seq_one_letter_code
_entity_poly.pdbx_strand_id
1 'polypeptide(L)'
;MSKKNINSENQLLNNLPLSEYQRLLPHLQEVMLVSGSVLHEPYDAINYAYFPVSAMISLVSIMEDGSTTKIGLIGNEGMIGVPIFLA
;
A
#
# COMPACT_ATOMS: atom_id res chain seq x y z
N MET A 1 -19.08 -24.72 -0.30
CA MET A 1 -18.02 -23.77 -0.68
C MET A 1 -17.35 -23.28 0.59
N SER A 2 -16.13 -23.75 0.87
CA SER A 2 -15.45 -23.49 2.14
C SER A 2 -14.83 -22.09 2.12
N LYS A 3 -15.33 -21.17 2.96
CA LYS A 3 -14.67 -19.90 3.23
C LYS A 3 -13.36 -20.20 3.96
N LYS A 4 -12.25 -20.24 3.23
CA LYS A 4 -10.91 -20.27 3.83
C LYS A 4 -10.58 -18.83 4.22
N ASN A 5 -10.47 -18.56 5.52
CA ASN A 5 -10.20 -17.23 6.05
C ASN A 5 -8.83 -16.75 5.53
N ILE A 6 -8.84 -15.85 4.56
CA ILE A 6 -7.71 -14.96 4.30
C ILE A 6 -7.64 -14.07 5.53
N ASN A 7 -6.57 -14.20 6.32
CA ASN A 7 -6.41 -13.49 7.57
C ASN A 7 -5.29 -12.47 7.41
N SER A 8 -5.49 -11.51 6.50
CA SER A 8 -4.66 -10.31 6.43
C SER A 8 -5.28 -9.27 7.36
N GLU A 9 -4.47 -8.44 8.01
CA GLU A 9 -5.03 -7.27 8.73
C GLU A 9 -5.40 -6.14 7.74
N ASN A 10 -5.01 -6.27 6.46
CA ASN A 10 -5.39 -5.37 5.39
C ASN A 10 -6.74 -5.78 4.76
N GLN A 11 -7.72 -4.88 4.81
CA GLN A 11 -9.08 -5.11 4.35
C GLN A 11 -9.17 -5.29 2.83
N LEU A 12 -8.32 -4.60 2.07
CA LEU A 12 -8.29 -4.75 0.61
C LEU A 12 -7.89 -6.18 0.23
N LEU A 13 -6.83 -6.72 0.87
CA LEU A 13 -6.40 -8.11 0.65
C LEU A 13 -7.48 -9.13 1.08
N ASN A 14 -8.19 -8.88 2.19
CA ASN A 14 -9.27 -9.76 2.66
C ASN A 14 -10.49 -9.79 1.73
N ASN A 15 -10.74 -8.70 1.01
CA ASN A 15 -11.88 -8.58 0.10
C ASN A 15 -11.61 -9.15 -1.30
N LEU A 16 -10.38 -9.61 -1.58
CA LEU A 16 -10.05 -10.22 -2.86
C LEU A 16 -10.71 -11.61 -3.00
N PRO A 17 -11.15 -11.98 -4.22
CA PRO A 17 -11.47 -13.37 -4.52
C PRO A 17 -10.27 -14.28 -4.20
N LEU A 18 -10.54 -15.47 -3.68
CA LEU A 18 -9.50 -16.40 -3.23
C LEU A 18 -8.45 -16.70 -4.32
N SER A 19 -8.88 -16.80 -5.59
CA SER A 19 -7.96 -17.03 -6.71
C SER A 19 -6.98 -15.87 -6.92
N GLU A 20 -7.44 -14.63 -6.78
CA GLU A 20 -6.60 -13.44 -6.93
C GLU A 20 -5.62 -13.30 -5.77
N TYR A 21 -6.10 -13.53 -4.54
CA TYR A 21 -5.23 -13.54 -3.37
C TYR A 21 -4.14 -14.62 -3.48
N GLN A 22 -4.48 -15.83 -3.93
CA GLN A 22 -3.52 -16.91 -4.14
C GLN A 22 -2.48 -16.58 -5.22
N ARG A 23 -2.84 -15.80 -6.24
CA ARG A 23 -1.89 -15.30 -7.26
C ARG A 23 -0.93 -14.26 -6.70
N LEU A 24 -1.40 -13.41 -5.78
CA LEU A 24 -0.58 -12.38 -5.15
C LEU A 24 0.32 -12.93 -4.04
N LEU A 25 -0.14 -13.94 -3.29
CA LEU A 25 0.53 -14.48 -2.11
C LEU A 25 2.04 -14.79 -2.29
N PRO A 26 2.52 -15.38 -3.41
CA PRO A 26 3.94 -15.62 -3.62
C PRO A 26 4.79 -14.36 -3.76
N HIS A 27 4.16 -13.22 -4.05
CA HIS A 27 4.81 -11.92 -4.26
C HIS A 27 4.67 -11.00 -3.04
N LEU A 28 3.86 -11.37 -2.05
CA LEU A 28 3.71 -10.60 -0.82
C LEU A 28 4.88 -10.89 0.11
N GLN A 29 5.51 -9.82 0.59
CA GLN A 29 6.54 -9.86 1.60
C GLN A 29 6.16 -8.94 2.75
N GLU A 30 6.20 -9.47 3.97
CA GLU A 30 6.04 -8.64 5.17
C GLU A 30 7.28 -7.77 5.36
N VAL A 31 7.06 -6.47 5.56
CA VAL A 31 8.12 -5.48 5.78
C VAL A 31 7.78 -4.62 6.99
N MET A 32 8.78 -4.34 7.81
CA MET A 32 8.63 -3.40 8.92
C MET A 32 8.96 -1.99 8.44
N LEU A 33 8.03 -1.07 8.66
CA LEU A 33 8.22 0.34 8.37
C LEU A 33 8.51 1.09 9.68
N VAL A 34 9.51 1.98 9.64
CA VAL A 34 9.80 2.89 10.74
C VAL A 34 8.99 4.17 10.54
N SER A 35 8.43 4.70 11.63
CA SER A 35 7.70 5.96 11.55
C SER A 35 8.61 7.07 11.03
N GLY A 36 8.12 7.84 10.06
CA GLY A 36 8.90 8.88 9.38
C GLY A 36 9.75 8.40 8.22
N SER A 37 9.78 7.10 7.90
CA SER A 37 10.42 6.61 6.67
C SER A 37 9.68 7.10 5.43
N VAL A 38 10.43 7.65 4.48
CA VAL A 38 9.93 7.97 3.13
C VAL A 38 9.94 6.69 2.31
N LEU A 39 8.77 6.29 1.80
CA LEU A 39 8.63 5.09 0.95
C LEU A 39 8.98 5.37 -0.51
N HIS A 40 8.62 6.56 -0.98
CA HIS A 40 8.89 7.04 -2.32
C HIS A 40 9.14 8.55 -2.26
N GLU A 41 10.24 9.00 -2.85
CA GLU A 41 10.42 10.41 -3.14
C GLU A 41 9.62 10.80 -4.37
N PRO A 42 9.26 12.08 -4.53
CA PRO A 42 8.73 12.59 -5.79
C PRO A 42 9.67 12.25 -6.94
N TYR A 43 9.08 11.88 -8.08
CA TYR A 43 9.79 11.55 -9.33
C TYR A 43 10.58 10.22 -9.32
N ASP A 44 10.62 9.49 -8.21
CA ASP A 44 11.20 8.15 -8.17
C ASP A 44 10.28 7.12 -8.84
N ALA A 45 10.89 6.09 -9.42
CA ALA A 45 10.17 4.93 -9.90
C ALA A 45 9.50 4.21 -8.71
N ILE A 46 8.19 4.07 -8.77
CA ILE A 46 7.43 3.27 -7.82
C ILE A 46 7.61 1.81 -8.21
N ASN A 47 8.33 1.05 -7.38
CA ASN A 47 8.64 -0.36 -7.66
C ASN A 47 7.78 -1.36 -6.87
N TYR A 48 7.16 -0.91 -5.77
CA TYR A 48 6.45 -1.78 -4.84
C TYR A 48 5.07 -1.21 -4.49
N ALA A 49 4.09 -2.10 -4.39
CA ALA A 49 2.82 -1.80 -3.76
C ALA A 49 2.87 -2.18 -2.28
N TYR A 50 2.34 -1.30 -1.42
CA TYR A 50 2.32 -1.52 0.03
C TYR A 50 0.88 -1.69 0.50
N PHE A 51 0.64 -2.74 1.28
CA PHE A 51 -0.63 -3.04 1.93
C PHE A 51 -0.45 -2.87 3.44
N PRO A 52 -0.82 -1.71 4.03
CA PRO A 52 -0.62 -1.50 5.46
C PRO A 52 -1.44 -2.51 6.27
N VAL A 53 -0.81 -3.13 7.26
CA VAL A 53 -1.43 -4.10 8.18
C VAL A 53 -1.49 -3.57 9.61
N SER A 54 -0.48 -2.80 10.01
CA SER A 54 -0.37 -2.21 11.36
C SER A 54 0.17 -0.77 11.33
N ALA A 55 0.05 -0.09 10.20
CA ALA A 55 0.61 1.24 9.97
C ALA A 55 -0.39 2.14 9.21
N MET A 56 -0.15 3.45 9.27
CA MET A 56 -0.77 4.43 8.38
C MET A 56 0.32 5.12 7.57
N ILE A 57 0.08 5.28 6.28
CA ILE A 57 0.99 5.96 5.36
C ILE A 57 0.37 7.29 4.96
N SER A 58 1.15 8.37 5.07
CA SER A 58 0.75 9.70 4.63
C SER A 58 1.21 9.94 3.20
N LEU A 59 0.29 10.42 2.37
CA LEU A 59 0.61 10.93 1.05
C LEU A 59 0.83 12.43 1.15
N VAL A 60 1.99 12.88 0.67
CA VAL A 60 2.38 14.29 0.67
C VAL A 60 2.73 14.72 -0.75
N SER A 61 2.34 15.93 -1.11
CA SER A 61 2.73 16.57 -2.38
C SER A 61 3.60 17.78 -2.10
N ILE A 62 4.58 18.00 -2.95
CA ILE A 62 5.35 19.25 -2.98
C ILE A 62 4.54 20.29 -3.78
N MET A 63 4.43 21.50 -3.25
CA MET A 63 3.78 22.65 -3.88
C MET A 63 4.82 23.49 -4.66
N GLU A 64 4.35 24.41 -5.51
CA GLU A 64 5.23 25.25 -6.35
C GLU A 64 6.20 26.11 -5.52
N ASP A 65 5.83 26.48 -4.29
CA ASP A 65 6.65 27.25 -3.36
C ASP A 65 7.64 26.38 -2.54
N GLY A 66 7.71 25.08 -2.83
CA GLY A 66 8.55 24.12 -2.13
C GLY A 66 7.99 23.64 -0.79
N SER A 67 6.81 24.12 -0.37
CA SER A 67 6.13 23.59 0.81
C SER A 67 5.52 22.21 0.54
N THR A 68 5.30 21.42 1.60
CA THR A 68 4.65 20.12 1.48
C THR A 68 3.22 20.19 2.01
N THR A 69 2.26 19.68 1.22
CA THR A 69 0.87 19.53 1.66
C THR A 69 0.47 18.06 1.74
N LYS A 70 -0.27 17.71 2.78
CA LYS A 70 -0.79 16.36 2.96
C LYS A 70 -2.04 16.18 2.11
N ILE A 71 -1.99 15.24 1.18
CA ILE A 71 -3.09 14.96 0.26
C ILE A 71 -3.96 13.80 0.72
N GLY A 72 -3.46 12.94 1.61
CA GLY A 72 -4.23 11.81 2.12
C GLY A 72 -3.54 10.97 3.18
N LEU A 73 -4.31 10.04 3.73
CA LEU A 73 -3.83 8.96 4.59
C LEU A 73 -4.39 7.65 4.05
N ILE A 74 -3.58 6.60 4.13
CA ILE A 74 -3.97 5.24 3.80
C ILE A 74 -3.59 4.35 4.97
N GLY A 75 -4.58 3.70 5.57
CA GLY A 75 -4.42 2.68 6.60
C GLY A 75 -4.62 1.27 6.05
N ASN A 76 -5.13 0.39 6.89
CA ASN A 76 -5.36 -1.01 6.53
C ASN A 76 -6.52 -1.22 5.56
N GLU A 77 -7.28 -0.19 5.24
CA GLU A 77 -8.38 -0.20 4.28
C GLU A 77 -7.91 -0.18 2.82
N GLY A 78 -6.65 0.19 2.54
CA GLY A 78 -6.18 0.47 1.19
C GLY A 78 -4.78 -0.05 0.87
N MET A 79 -4.20 0.48 -0.21
CA MET A 79 -2.83 0.22 -0.65
C MET A 79 -2.20 1.46 -1.30
N ILE A 80 -0.87 1.48 -1.35
CA ILE A 80 -0.06 2.50 -2.04
C ILE A 80 0.64 1.80 -3.21
N GLY A 81 1.01 2.56 -4.24
CA GLY A 81 1.73 2.05 -5.41
C GLY A 81 0.84 1.78 -6.63
N VAL A 82 -0.40 2.30 -6.63
CA VAL A 82 -1.33 2.20 -7.78
C VAL A 82 -0.70 2.66 -9.10
N PRO A 83 0.15 3.72 -9.17
CA PRO A 83 0.74 4.13 -10.44
C PRO A 83 1.60 3.06 -11.13
N ILE A 84 2.02 2.00 -10.43
CA ILE A 84 2.69 0.83 -11.04
C ILE A 84 1.83 0.23 -12.17
N PHE A 85 0.50 0.28 -12.02
CA PHE A 85 -0.45 -0.32 -12.98
C PHE A 85 -0.86 0.64 -14.11
N LEU A 86 -0.44 1.91 -14.05
CA LEU A 86 -0.86 2.95 -14.99
C LEU A 86 0.23 3.34 -16.00
N ALA A 87 1.38 2.68 -15.95
CA ALA A 87 2.54 2.89 -16.84
C ALA A 87 2.43 2.09 -18.15
#